data_AF-A0A7K0W4H5-F1
#
_entry.id   AF-A0A7K0W4H5-F1
#
_cell.length_a   1.000
_cell.length_b   1.000
_cell.length_c   1.000
_cell.angle_alpha   90.00
_cell.angle_beta   90.00
_cell.angle_gamma   90.00
#
_symmetry.space_group_name_H-M   'P 1'
#
loop_
_entity.id
_entity.type
_entity.pdbx_description
1 polymer ?
#
loop_
_entity_poly.entity_id
_entity_poly.type
_entity_poly.pdbx_seq_one_letter_code
_entity_poly.pdbx_strand_id
1 'polypeptide(L)'
;SYDALGWRVDEAIDNLVAKYPGKRVVVVAHNGVIKQAIRLATGGSPSSIFHIDVSPCSISSLLIWPSDGLRALRSANERGHLR
;
A
#
# COMPACT_ATOMS: atom_id res chain seq x y z
N SER A 1 -5.84 13.93 9.97
CA SER A 1 -6.46 12.69 10.51
C SER A 1 -5.99 11.48 9.71
N TYR A 2 -6.27 10.26 10.16
CA TYR A 2 -5.99 9.05 9.39
C TYR A 2 -6.84 8.95 8.12
N ASP A 3 -8.07 9.46 8.13
CA ASP A 3 -8.94 9.45 6.94
C ASP A 3 -8.39 10.34 5.82
N ALA A 4 -7.96 11.56 6.16
CA ALA A 4 -7.31 12.46 5.21
C ALA A 4 -6.00 11.88 4.66
N LEU A 5 -5.27 11.10 5.46
CA LEU A 5 -4.12 10.35 4.96
C LEU A 5 -4.57 9.25 3.98
N GLY A 6 -5.61 8.49 4.32
CA GLY A 6 -6.17 7.45 3.45
C GLY A 6 -6.56 7.99 2.08
N TRP A 7 -7.26 9.11 2.00
CA TRP A 7 -7.65 9.72 0.72
C TRP A 7 -6.46 10.10 -0.15
N ARG A 8 -5.42 10.73 0.44
CA ARG A 8 -4.21 11.09 -0.32
C ARG A 8 -3.44 9.86 -0.80
N VAL A 9 -3.43 8.79 -0.02
CA VAL A 9 -2.77 7.53 -0.42
C VAL A 9 -3.54 6.86 -1.55
N ASP A 10 -4.86 6.87 -1.50
CA ASP A 10 -5.73 6.32 -2.54
C ASP A 10 -5.53 7.04 -3.87
N GLU A 11 -5.60 8.36 -3.86
CA GLU A 11 -5.36 9.21 -5.04
C GLU A 11 -3.93 9.02 -5.59
N ALA A 12 -2.92 8.92 -4.72
CA ALA A 12 -1.55 8.69 -5.14
C ALA A 12 -1.37 7.32 -5.83
N ILE A 13 -2.06 6.28 -5.34
CA ILE A 13 -2.06 4.96 -5.96
C ILE A 13 -2.65 5.03 -7.37
N ASP A 14 -3.83 5.64 -7.53
CA ASP A 14 -4.48 5.77 -8.84
C ASP A 14 -3.61 6.56 -9.84
N ASN A 15 -2.99 7.65 -9.38
CA ASN A 15 -2.07 8.43 -10.20
C ASN A 15 -0.84 7.62 -10.65
N LEU A 16 -0.25 6.80 -9.78
CA LEU A 16 0.89 5.95 -10.13
C LEU A 16 0.51 4.88 -11.16
N VAL A 17 -0.65 4.26 -10.99
CA VAL A 17 -1.18 3.24 -11.87
C VAL A 17 -1.48 3.80 -13.26
N ALA A 18 -2.10 4.99 -13.32
CA ALA A 18 -2.36 5.69 -14.58
C ALA A 18 -1.07 6.14 -15.28
N LYS A 19 -0.07 6.61 -14.52
CA LYS A 19 1.20 7.11 -15.07
C LYS A 19 2.14 6.00 -15.54
N TYR A 20 2.10 4.82 -14.92
CA TYR A 20 3.02 3.71 -15.20
C TYR A 20 2.29 2.39 -15.50
N PRO A 21 1.46 2.32 -16.56
CA PRO A 21 0.64 1.15 -16.84
C PRO A 21 1.50 -0.09 -17.13
N GLY A 22 1.15 -1.21 -16.48
CA GLY A 22 1.82 -2.50 -16.64
C GLY A 22 3.26 -2.55 -16.10
N LYS A 23 3.73 -1.51 -15.40
CA LYS A 23 5.08 -1.47 -14.81
C LYS A 23 5.04 -1.90 -13.35
N ARG A 24 6.18 -2.40 -12.87
CA ARG A 24 6.43 -2.55 -11.43
C ARG A 24 6.99 -1.24 -10.91
N VAL A 25 6.30 -0.64 -9.94
CA VAL A 25 6.68 0.63 -9.33
C VAL A 25 7.14 0.37 -7.90
N VAL A 26 8.28 0.94 -7.53
CA VAL A 26 8.76 0.95 -6.14
C VAL A 26 8.43 2.32 -5.55
N VAL A 27 7.76 2.33 -4.40
CA VAL A 27 7.46 3.54 -3.64
C VAL A 27 8.16 3.44 -2.30
N VAL A 28 9.05 4.39 -2.01
CA VAL A 28 9.68 4.52 -0.70
C VAL A 28 8.86 5.49 0.13
N ALA A 29 8.30 5.00 1.23
CA ALA A 29 7.38 5.77 2.07
C ALA A 29 7.55 5.42 3.56
N HIS A 30 6.76 6.08 4.39
CA HIS A 30 6.79 5.93 5.85
C HIS A 30 5.68 5.00 6.35
N ASN A 31 5.82 4.52 7.57
CA ASN A 31 4.94 3.55 8.24
C ASN A 31 3.44 3.82 8.02
N GLY A 32 2.95 5.03 8.33
CA GLY A 32 1.53 5.37 8.19
C GLY A 32 1.00 5.33 6.76
N VAL A 33 1.82 5.72 5.78
CA VAL A 33 1.46 5.66 4.35
C VAL A 33 1.35 4.20 3.90
N ILE A 34 2.33 3.38 4.27
CA ILE A 34 2.36 1.95 3.91
C ILE A 34 1.16 1.22 4.54
N LYS A 35 0.85 1.49 5.81
CA LYS A 35 -0.32 0.93 6.49
C LYS A 35 -1.63 1.30 5.80
N GLN A 36 -1.78 2.54 5.35
CA GLN A 36 -2.97 2.96 4.60
C GLN A 36 -3.06 2.26 3.23
N ALA A 37 -1.95 2.13 2.52
CA ALA A 37 -1.93 1.42 1.24
C ALA A 37 -2.34 -0.06 1.41
N ILE A 38 -1.85 -0.72 2.46
CA ILE A 38 -2.24 -2.10 2.80
C ILE A 38 -3.73 -2.15 3.16
N ARG A 39 -4.21 -1.25 4.04
CA ARG A 39 -5.64 -1.18 4.40
C ARG A 39 -6.53 -1.02 3.18
N LEU A 40 -6.22 -0.09 2.28
CA LEU A 40 -6.98 0.16 1.07
C LEU A 40 -6.99 -1.07 0.15
N ALA A 41 -5.84 -1.72 -0.01
CA ALA A 41 -5.72 -2.93 -0.85
C ALA A 41 -6.45 -4.15 -0.26
N THR A 42 -6.66 -4.23 1.05
CA THR A 42 -7.40 -5.33 1.70
C THR A 42 -8.87 -5.00 1.95
N GLY A 43 -9.34 -3.78 1.63
CA GLY A 43 -10.69 -3.33 1.98
C GLY A 43 -10.91 -3.17 3.48
N GLY A 44 -9.85 -2.97 4.26
CA GLY A 44 -9.91 -2.88 5.73
C GLY A 44 -10.63 -1.64 6.24
N SER A 45 -11.22 -1.75 7.44
CA SER A 45 -11.79 -0.60 8.15
C SER A 45 -10.69 0.42 8.51
N PRO A 46 -11.04 1.68 8.83
CA PRO A 46 -10.05 2.68 9.26
C PRO A 46 -9.20 2.22 10.46
N SER A 47 -9.77 1.44 11.38
CA SER A 47 -9.04 0.91 12.55
C SER A 47 -8.04 -0.20 12.19
N SER A 48 -8.14 -0.83 11.01
CA SER A 48 -7.21 -1.90 10.59
C SER A 48 -5.74 -1.46 10.56
N ILE A 49 -5.45 -0.15 10.40
CA ILE A 49 -4.08 0.38 10.40
C ILE A 49 -3.32 0.11 11.71
N PHE A 50 -4.04 -0.03 12.83
CA PHE A 50 -3.44 -0.34 14.13
C PHE A 50 -3.10 -1.83 14.28
N HIS A 51 -3.56 -2.67 13.35
CA HIS A 51 -3.34 -4.12 13.32
C HIS A 51 -2.40 -4.55 12.19
N ILE A 52 -1.78 -3.59 11.49
CA ILE A 52 -0.76 -3.84 10.46
C ILE A 52 0.60 -3.43 11.05
N ASP A 53 1.59 -4.31 10.99
CA ASP A 53 2.97 -3.97 11.34
C ASP A 53 3.80 -3.60 10.09
N VAL A 54 4.65 -2.58 10.23
CA VAL A 54 5.58 -2.12 9.19
C VAL A 54 6.88 -1.72 9.87
N SER A 55 7.81 -2.66 9.90
CA SER A 55 9.16 -2.47 10.42
C SER A 55 10.03 -1.62 9.48
N PRO A 56 11.11 -1.00 10.00
CA PRO A 56 12.06 -0.29 9.17
C PRO A 56 12.64 -1.17 8.06
N CYS A 57 12.82 -0.57 6.88
CA CYS A 57 13.36 -1.23 5.68
C CYS A 57 12.59 -2.47 5.22
N SER A 58 11.37 -2.70 5.71
CA SER A 58 10.58 -3.84 5.25
C SER A 58 9.93 -3.58 3.88
N ILE A 59 9.66 -4.66 3.14
CA ILE A 59 9.05 -4.61 1.82
C ILE A 59 7.62 -5.12 1.90
N SER A 60 6.68 -4.33 1.39
CA SER A 60 5.27 -4.72 1.22
C SER A 60 4.90 -4.61 -0.27
N SER A 61 4.20 -5.62 -0.79
CA SER A 61 3.86 -5.71 -2.22
C SER A 61 2.36 -5.74 -2.43
N LEU A 62 1.87 -4.87 -3.31
CA LEU A 62 0.46 -4.79 -3.72
C LEU A 62 0.34 -5.09 -5.22
N LEU A 63 -0.80 -5.64 -5.62
CA LEU A 63 -1.21 -5.82 -7.00
C LEU A 63 -2.44 -4.98 -7.25
N ILE A 64 -2.48 -4.32 -8.40
CA ILE A 64 -3.57 -3.43 -8.78
C ILE A 64 -3.90 -3.70 -10.24
N TRP A 65 -5.16 -4.03 -10.49
CA TRP A 65 -5.72 -4.28 -11.82
C TRP A 65 -6.67 -3.14 -12.18
N PRO A 66 -6.27 -2.25 -13.11
CA PRO A 66 -7.13 -1.14 -13.53
C PRO A 66 -8.38 -1.60 -14.30
N SER A 67 -8.35 -2.81 -14.86
CA SER A 67 -9.43 -3.37 -15.69
C SER A 67 -10.72 -3.59 -14.93
N ASP A 68 -10.63 -4.02 -13.68
CA ASP A 68 -11.75 -4.38 -12.81
C ASP A 68 -11.72 -3.68 -11.45
N GLY A 69 -10.71 -2.83 -11.23
CA GLY A 69 -10.51 -2.10 -9.98
C GLY A 69 -9.99 -2.97 -8.83
N LEU A 70 -9.64 -4.25 -9.08
CA LEU A 70 -9.16 -5.14 -8.03
C LEU A 70 -7.81 -4.66 -7.50
N ARG A 71 -7.72 -4.60 -6.17
CA ARG A 71 -6.46 -4.38 -5.46
C ARG A 71 -6.25 -5.57 -4.51
N ALA A 72 -5.01 -6.06 -4.41
CA ALA A 72 -4.68 -7.20 -3.58
C ALA A 72 -3.34 -7.02 -2.87
N LEU A 73 -3.28 -7.43 -1.61
CA LEU A 73 -2.03 -7.55 -0.85
C LEU A 73 -1.34 -8.87 -1.22
N ARG A 74 -0.09 -8.80 -1.70
CA ARG A 74 0.72 -9.99 -2.00
C ARG A 74 1.64 -10.36 -0.84
N SER A 75 2.28 -9.38 -0.22
CA SER A 75 3.12 -9.57 0.97
C SER A 75 3.13 -8.30 1.80
N ALA A 76 3.34 -8.46 3.11
CA ALA A 76 3.48 -7.34 4.04
C ALA A 76 4.71 -7.57 4.93
N ASN A 77 5.44 -6.49 5.19
CA ASN A 77 6.50 -6.44 6.20
C ASN A 77 7.63 -7.48 6.01
N GLU A 78 8.00 -7.76 4.76
CA GLU A 78 9.09 -8.69 4.42
C GLU A 78 10.44 -8.11 4.85
N ARG A 79 11.26 -8.91 5.55
CA ARG A 79 12.57 -8.50 6.09
C ARG A 79 13.68 -9.53 5.90
N GLY A 80 13.47 -10.55 5.05
CA GLY A 80 14.43 -11.63 4.83
C GLY A 80 15.78 -11.17 4.27
N HIS A 81 15.83 -9.96 3.72
CA HIS A 81 17.04 -9.31 3.24
C HIS A 81 17.87 -8.61 4.36
N LEU A 82 17.30 -8.38 5.55
CA LEU A 82 17.97 -7.69 6.68
C LEU A 82 18.61 -8.68 7.65
N ARG A 83 19.46 -9.58 7.13
CA ARG A 83 20.21 -10.54 7.97
C ARG A 83 21.26 -9.87 8.83
#